data_AF-A0A956R6R8-F1
#
_entry.id   AF-A0A956R6R8-F1
#
_cell.length_a   1.000
_cell.length_b   1.000
_cell.length_c   1.000
_cell.angle_alpha   90.00
_cell.angle_beta   90.00
_cell.angle_gamma   90.00
#
_symmetry.space_group_name_H-M   'P 1'
#
loop_
_entity.id
_entity.type
_entity.pdbx_description
1 polymer ?
#
loop_
_entity_poly.entity_id
_entity_poly.type
_entity_poly.pdbx_seq_one_letter_code
_entity_poly.pdbx_strand_id
1 'polypeptide(L)'
;MEIRADEISRIIREQVQGYDNAVSVEETGTVLTVGDGIARMDGLSNAMAGELLQFPHDVRGMVLNLEEGNVGAALLGNDHLIKEG
;
A
#
# COMPACT_ATOMS: atom_id res chain seq x y z
N MET A 1 -2.84 -39.52 8.25
CA MET A 1 -2.22 -38.20 8.50
C MET A 1 -3.37 -37.23 8.72
N GLU A 2 -3.87 -37.15 9.97
CA GLU A 2 -4.89 -36.16 10.35
C GLU A 2 -4.17 -34.84 10.57
N ILE A 3 -4.44 -33.87 9.69
CA ILE A 3 -3.99 -32.49 9.88
C ILE A 3 -4.73 -31.97 11.13
N ARG A 4 -3.99 -31.78 12.22
CA ARG A 4 -4.52 -31.35 13.51
C ARG A 4 -4.99 -29.90 13.39
N ALA A 5 -6.30 -29.69 13.34
CA ALA A 5 -6.93 -28.37 13.26
C ALA A 5 -6.47 -27.40 14.37
N ASP A 6 -5.98 -27.93 15.50
CA ASP A 6 -5.41 -27.17 16.61
C ASP A 6 -4.14 -26.41 16.24
N GLU A 7 -3.32 -26.94 15.35
CA GLU A 7 -2.06 -26.32 14.92
C GLU A 7 -2.33 -25.15 13.97
N ILE A 8 -3.25 -25.33 13.02
CA ILE A 8 -3.73 -24.26 12.14
C ILE A 8 -4.39 -23.15 12.95
N SER A 9 -5.19 -23.50 13.95
CA SER A 9 -5.88 -22.53 14.82
C SER A 9 -4.91 -21.71 15.68
N ARG A 10 -3.80 -22.30 16.10
CA ARG A 10 -2.72 -21.59 16.82
C ARG A 10 -1.98 -20.62 15.91
N ILE A 11 -1.59 -21.06 14.71
CA ILE A 11 -0.89 -20.21 13.75
C ILE A 11 -1.72 -18.98 13.38
N ILE A 12 -3.03 -19.16 13.12
CA ILE A 12 -3.93 -18.04 12.82
C ILE A 12 -4.07 -17.10 14.03
N ARG A 13 -4.19 -17.63 15.26
CA ARG A 13 -4.27 -16.79 16.47
C ARG A 13 -2.99 -15.99 16.72
N GLU A 14 -1.82 -16.57 16.50
CA GLU A 14 -0.54 -15.89 16.64
C GLU A 14 -0.39 -14.77 15.61
N GLN A 15 -0.79 -15.00 14.35
CA GLN A 15 -0.81 -13.95 13.33
C GLN A 15 -1.77 -12.80 13.65
N VAL A 16 -2.91 -13.08 14.28
CA VAL A 16 -3.88 -12.06 14.69
C VAL A 16 -3.39 -11.28 15.93
N GLN A 17 -2.69 -11.94 16.87
CA GLN A 17 -2.14 -11.27 18.07
C GLN A 17 -0.96 -10.36 17.77
N GLY A 18 -0.16 -10.65 16.73
CA GLY A 18 0.91 -9.77 16.25
C GLY A 18 0.43 -8.61 15.37
N TYR A 19 -0.88 -8.50 15.13
CA TYR A 19 -1.47 -7.43 14.33
C TYR A 19 -1.64 -6.17 15.19
N ASP A 20 -0.51 -5.58 15.60
CA ASP A 20 -0.49 -4.24 16.19
C ASP A 20 -0.92 -3.25 15.10
N ASN A 21 -2.21 -2.96 15.08
CA ASN A 21 -2.91 -2.04 14.18
C ASN A 21 -2.59 -0.58 14.49
N ALA A 22 -1.33 -0.27 14.79
CA ALA A 22 -0.82 1.09 14.72
C ALA A 22 -0.51 1.35 13.24
N VAL A 23 -1.56 1.55 12.43
CA VAL A 23 -1.42 2.02 11.06
C VAL A 23 -0.73 3.38 11.15
N SER A 24 0.59 3.39 10.97
CA SER A 24 1.35 4.62 10.95
C SER A 24 0.95 5.35 9.69
N VAL A 25 0.10 6.36 9.84
CA VAL A 25 -0.41 7.20 8.73
C VAL A 25 0.76 7.81 7.94
N GLU A 26 1.96 7.89 8.52
CA GLU A 26 3.18 8.35 7.84
C GLU A 26 3.59 7.46 6.65
N GLU A 27 3.21 6.19 6.64
CA GLU A 27 3.58 5.20 5.62
C GLU A 27 2.43 4.82 4.67
N THR A 28 1.24 5.37 4.88
CA THR A 28 0.07 5.13 4.03
C THR A 28 -0.42 6.45 3.43
N GLY A 29 -0.98 6.37 2.23
CA GLY A 29 -1.57 7.52 1.56
C GLY A 29 -2.86 7.16 0.84
N THR A 30 -3.60 8.20 0.47
CA THR A 30 -4.86 8.08 -0.28
C THR A 30 -4.66 8.59 -1.69
N VAL A 31 -5.16 7.86 -2.69
CA VAL A 31 -5.10 8.28 -4.09
C VAL A 31 -6.12 9.40 -4.31
N LEU A 32 -5.63 10.59 -4.65
CA LEU A 32 -6.46 11.74 -5.01
C LEU A 32 -6.92 11.63 -6.45
N THR A 33 -6.00 11.32 -7.36
CA THR A 33 -6.27 11.24 -8.81
C THR A 33 -5.37 10.20 -9.45
N VAL A 34 -5.88 9.50 -10.45
CA VAL A 34 -5.10 8.59 -11.30
C VAL A 34 -5.46 8.82 -12.78
N GLY A 35 -4.45 8.85 -13.64
CA GLY A 35 -4.64 8.95 -15.09
C GLY A 35 -3.34 8.84 -15.86
N ASP A 36 -3.39 8.25 -17.06
CA ASP A 36 -2.25 8.01 -17.96
C ASP A 36 -1.05 7.36 -17.24
N GLY A 37 -1.33 6.42 -16.32
CA GLY A 37 -0.29 5.76 -15.53
C GLY A 37 0.37 6.63 -14.45
N ILE A 38 -0.15 7.82 -14.14
CA ILE A 38 0.32 8.67 -13.04
C ILE A 38 -0.74 8.72 -11.94
N ALA A 39 -0.32 8.46 -10.70
CA ALA A 39 -1.13 8.62 -9.50
C ALA A 39 -0.63 9.81 -8.67
N ARG A 40 -1.56 10.63 -8.18
CA ARG A 40 -1.29 11.63 -7.14
C ARG A 40 -1.94 11.17 -5.84
N MET A 41 -1.18 11.25 -4.76
CA MET A 41 -1.60 10.78 -3.45
C MET A 41 -1.38 11.85 -2.39
N ASP A 42 -2.24 11.83 -1.38
CA ASP A 42 -2.04 12.57 -0.12
C ASP A 42 -1.52 11.61 0.97
N GLY A 43 -0.77 12.12 1.95
CA GLY A 43 -0.10 11.30 2.96
C GLY A 43 1.32 10.89 2.56
N LEU A 44 1.76 9.68 2.94
CA LEU A 44 3.11 9.16 2.64
C LEU A 44 4.22 10.13 3.07
N SER A 45 4.13 10.68 4.28
CA SER A 45 5.02 11.74 4.78
C SER A 45 6.49 11.34 4.81
N ASN A 46 6.79 10.05 4.89
CA ASN A 46 8.16 9.52 4.91
C ASN A 46 8.63 8.97 3.55
N ALA A 47 7.83 9.10 2.47
CA ALA A 47 8.20 8.56 1.17
C ALA A 47 9.41 9.29 0.56
N MET A 48 10.29 8.53 -0.07
CA MET A 48 11.47 9.04 -0.75
C MET A 48 11.31 9.05 -2.27
N ALA A 49 11.97 9.99 -2.93
CA ALA A 49 12.02 10.00 -4.39
C ALA A 49 12.69 8.72 -4.92
N GLY A 50 12.08 8.06 -5.90
CA GLY A 50 12.54 6.78 -6.44
C GLY A 50 12.14 5.55 -5.60
N GLU A 51 11.39 5.72 -4.53
CA GLU A 51 10.86 4.61 -3.75
C GLU A 51 9.73 3.87 -4.49
N LEU A 52 9.61 2.56 -4.23
CA LEU A 52 8.52 1.74 -4.77
C LEU A 52 7.35 1.71 -3.78
N LEU A 53 6.18 2.11 -4.27
CA LEU A 53 4.92 2.06 -3.55
C LEU A 53 4.09 0.87 -4.00
N GLN A 54 3.40 0.25 -3.05
CA GLN A 54 2.42 -0.80 -3.31
C GLN A 54 1.03 -0.18 -3.38
N PHE A 55 0.36 -0.39 -4.51
CA PHE A 55 -1.04 -0.03 -4.72
C PHE A 55 -1.95 -1.26 -4.58
N PRO A 56 -3.26 -1.06 -4.42
CA PRO A 56 -4.24 -2.14 -4.49
C PRO A 56 -4.10 -2.96 -5.79
N HIS A 57 -4.60 -4.21 -5.76
CA HIS A 57 -4.56 -5.13 -6.91
C HIS A 57 -3.13 -5.53 -7.37
N ASP A 58 -2.17 -5.51 -6.44
CA ASP A 58 -0.75 -5.85 -6.67
C ASP A 58 -0.07 -4.98 -7.75
N VAL A 59 -0.61 -3.78 -7.97
CA VAL A 59 0.03 -2.77 -8.81
C VAL A 59 1.16 -2.13 -7.98
N ARG A 60 2.31 -1.89 -8.62
CA ARG A 60 3.39 -1.12 -8.00
C ARG A 60 3.47 0.24 -8.65
N GLY A 61 3.99 1.23 -7.95
CA GLY A 61 4.35 2.51 -8.53
C GLY A 61 5.69 2.99 -8.01
N MET A 62 6.29 3.95 -8.70
CA MET A 62 7.55 4.57 -8.30
C MET A 62 7.32 6.05 -8.03
N VAL A 63 7.77 6.52 -6.87
CA VAL A 63 7.70 7.94 -6.51
C VAL A 63 8.58 8.73 -7.46
N LEU A 64 7.99 9.71 -8.13
CA LEU A 64 8.71 10.63 -9.03
C LEU A 64 8.86 12.00 -8.39
N ASN A 65 7.77 12.53 -7.80
CA ASN A 65 7.71 13.87 -7.25
C ASN A 65 7.19 13.85 -5.81
N LEU A 66 7.80 14.68 -4.97
CA LEU A 66 7.38 14.97 -3.60
C LEU A 66 7.09 16.48 -3.53
N GLU A 67 5.83 16.84 -3.39
CA GLU A 67 5.36 18.22 -3.24
C GLU A 67 4.81 18.41 -1.81
N GLU A 68 4.67 19.66 -1.38
CA GLU A 68 4.09 19.96 -0.06
C GLU A 68 2.61 19.54 -0.05
N GLY A 69 2.32 18.43 0.62
CA GLY A 69 0.98 17.85 0.71
C GLY A 69 0.55 16.98 -0.48
N ASN A 70 1.46 16.60 -1.38
CA ASN A 70 1.15 15.55 -2.35
C ASN A 70 2.38 14.77 -2.83
N VAL A 71 2.14 13.51 -3.18
CA VAL A 71 3.15 12.59 -3.75
C VAL A 71 2.70 12.17 -5.13
N GLY A 72 3.56 12.38 -6.13
CA GLY A 72 3.36 11.91 -7.50
C GLY A 72 4.12 10.61 -7.75
N ALA A 73 3.40 9.56 -8.16
CA ALA A 73 3.99 8.27 -8.48
C ALA A 73 3.59 7.79 -9.88
N ALA A 74 4.53 7.20 -10.62
CA ALA A 74 4.23 6.50 -11.86
C ALA A 74 3.87 5.04 -11.57
N LEU A 75 2.74 4.58 -12.09
CA LEU A 75 2.25 3.22 -11.96
C LEU A 75 3.01 2.29 -12.92
N LEU A 76 3.52 1.19 -12.38
CA LEU A 76 4.21 0.11 -13.07
C LEU A 76 3.24 -1.06 -13.31
N GLY A 77 2.05 -0.75 -13.80
CA GLY A 77 0.96 -1.72 -13.99
C GLY A 77 -0.26 -1.10 -14.68
N ASN A 78 -1.40 -1.76 -14.55
CA ASN A 78 -2.66 -1.28 -15.15
C ASN A 78 -3.31 -0.24 -14.23
N ASP A 79 -3.36 1.01 -14.68
CA ASP A 79 -3.94 2.14 -13.97
C ASP A 79 -5.47 2.06 -13.84
N HIS A 80 -6.17 1.34 -14.73
CA HIS A 80 -7.63 1.15 -14.65
C HIS A 80 -8.07 0.38 -13.40
N LEU A 81 -7.14 -0.33 -12.74
CA LEU A 81 -7.41 -1.05 -11.48
C LEU A 81 -7.36 -0.13 -10.26
N ILE A 82 -6.77 1.05 -10.41
CA ILE A 82 -6.63 2.03 -9.34
C ILE A 82 -7.73 3.08 -9.49
N LYS A 83 -8.30 3.52 -8.38
CA LYS A 83 -9.33 4.56 -8.33
C LYS A 83 -8.98 5.58 -7.27
N GLU A 84 -9.56 6.77 -7.40
CA GLU A 84 -9.59 7.76 -6.33
C GLU A 84 -10.31 7.21 -5.09
N GLY A 85 -9.80 7.54 -3.91
CA GLY A 85 -10.40 7.18 -2.62
C GLY A 85 -9.52 6.38 -1.67
#